data_AF-A0A961QEA5-F1
#
_entry.id   AF-A0A961QEA5-F1
#
_cell.length_a   1.000
_cell.length_b   1.000
_cell.length_c   1.000
_cell.angle_alpha   90.00
_cell.angle_beta   90.00
_cell.angle_gamma   90.00
#
_symmetry.space_group_name_H-M   'P 1'
#
loop_
_entity.id
_entity.type
_entity.pdbx_description
1 polymer ?
#
loop_
_entity_poly.entity_id
_entity_poly.type
_entity_poly.pdbx_seq_one_letter_code
_entity_poly.pdbx_strand_id
1 'polypeptide(L)'
;VALVAGIMWGSKSGVQFSLSLIALKALPVLILGGFTSIPGAIVGGLLIGVGEKLFDFFMGPLIGGATENWFAYMLALVFLLFRPQGLFGERIIERV
;
A
#
# COMPACT_ATOMS: atom_id res chain seq x y z
N VAL A 1 3.70 -34.66 9.10
CA VAL A 1 3.44 -33.29 9.60
C VAL A 1 3.97 -32.21 8.65
N ALA A 2 5.26 -32.17 8.31
CA ALA A 2 5.81 -31.16 7.38
C ALA A 2 5.19 -31.16 5.97
N LEU A 3 4.90 -32.34 5.41
CA LEU A 3 4.27 -32.48 4.08
C LEU A 3 2.81 -32.00 4.09
N VAL A 4 2.07 -32.29 5.17
CA VAL A 4 0.69 -31.84 5.38
C VAL A 4 0.64 -30.31 5.63
N ALA A 5 1.60 -29.76 6.38
CA ALA A 5 1.75 -28.30 6.56
C ALA A 5 2.13 -27.58 5.26
N GLY A 6 3.02 -28.17 4.46
CA GLY A 6 3.43 -27.65 3.15
C GLY A 6 2.30 -27.64 2.13
N ILE A 7 1.47 -28.69 2.08
CA ILE A 7 0.30 -28.74 1.20
C ILE A 7 -0.81 -27.80 1.69
N MET A 8 -1.05 -27.68 3.01
CA MET A 8 -2.04 -26.74 3.53
C MET A 8 -1.63 -25.26 3.35
N TRP A 9 -0.33 -24.93 3.42
CA TRP A 9 0.17 -23.60 3.09
C TRP A 9 0.09 -23.33 1.58
N GLY A 10 0.46 -24.31 0.75
CA GLY A 10 0.35 -24.23 -0.71
C GLY A 10 -1.07 -24.01 -1.22
N SER A 11 -2.06 -24.72 -0.66
CA SER A 11 -3.47 -24.61 -1.08
C SER A 11 -4.21 -23.38 -0.55
N LYS A 12 -3.72 -22.71 0.51
CA LYS A 12 -4.26 -21.41 0.97
C LYS A 12 -3.64 -20.22 0.21
N SER A 13 -2.47 -20.41 -0.40
CA SER A 13 -1.79 -19.44 -1.27
C SER A 13 -2.18 -19.54 -2.75
N GLY A 14 -3.00 -20.52 -3.15
CA GLY A 14 -3.55 -20.62 -4.50
C GLY A 14 -4.73 -19.66 -4.70
N VAL A 15 -4.46 -18.48 -5.24
CA VAL A 15 -5.45 -17.51 -5.78
C VAL A 15 -6.65 -17.24 -4.86
N GLN A 16 -6.37 -16.74 -3.66
CA GLN A 16 -7.43 -16.23 -2.78
C GLN A 16 -7.95 -14.88 -3.32
N PHE A 17 -9.26 -14.63 -3.28
CA PHE A 17 -9.84 -13.29 -3.55
C PHE A 17 -9.22 -12.19 -2.68
N SER A 18 -8.60 -12.57 -1.57
CA SER A 18 -7.80 -11.66 -0.74
C SER A 18 -6.58 -11.10 -1.47
N LEU A 19 -6.03 -11.80 -2.47
CA LEU A 19 -4.88 -11.33 -3.25
C LEU A 19 -5.24 -10.09 -4.08
N SER A 20 -6.46 -10.02 -4.63
CA SER A 20 -6.92 -8.83 -5.35
C SER A 20 -7.11 -7.64 -4.42
N LEU A 21 -7.58 -7.87 -3.18
CA LEU A 21 -7.67 -6.84 -2.14
C LEU A 21 -6.29 -6.35 -1.69
N ILE A 22 -5.32 -7.25 -1.55
CA ILE A 22 -3.93 -6.90 -1.23
C ILE A 22 -3.31 -6.10 -2.38
N ALA A 23 -3.55 -6.49 -3.63
CA ALA A 23 -3.11 -5.73 -4.80
C ALA A 23 -3.74 -4.33 -4.85
N LEU A 24 -5.04 -4.21 -4.53
CA LEU A 24 -5.72 -2.93 -4.41
C LEU A 24 -5.07 -2.04 -3.34
N LYS A 25 -4.71 -2.64 -2.19
CA LYS A 25 -4.06 -1.92 -1.08
C LYS A 25 -2.60 -1.56 -1.37
N ALA A 26 -1.92 -2.31 -2.23
CA ALA A 26 -0.57 -2.03 -2.68
C ALA A 26 -0.50 -0.87 -3.70
N LEU A 27 -1.59 -0.56 -4.41
CA LEU A 27 -1.68 0.52 -5.39
C LEU A 27 -1.33 1.90 -4.80
N PRO A 28 -1.95 2.37 -3.70
CA PRO A 28 -1.60 3.65 -3.05
C PRO A 28 -0.12 3.73 -2.65
N VAL A 29 0.43 2.62 -2.15
CA VAL A 29 1.83 2.52 -1.72
C VAL A 29 2.78 2.71 -2.90
N LEU A 30 2.52 2.01 -4.01
CA LEU A 30 3.28 2.13 -5.25
C LEU A 30 3.16 3.52 -5.87
N ILE A 31 1.98 4.13 -5.80
CA ILE A 31 1.74 5.49 -6.27
C ILE A 31 2.53 6.51 -5.44
N LEU A 32 2.53 6.36 -4.11
CA LEU A 32 3.25 7.27 -3.20
C LEU A 32 4.78 7.14 -3.33
N GLY A 33 5.27 5.91 -3.44
CA GLY A 33 6.69 5.61 -3.56
C GLY A 33 7.27 5.81 -4.97
N GLY A 34 6.43 5.68 -5.99
CA GLY A 34 6.77 5.69 -7.41
C GLY A 34 7.02 4.27 -7.95
N PHE A 35 6.45 3.96 -9.13
CA PHE A 35 6.64 2.67 -9.82
C PHE A 35 8.09 2.43 -10.29
N THR A 36 8.89 3.49 -10.38
CA THR A 36 10.27 3.47 -10.88
C THR A 36 11.32 3.41 -9.78
N SER A 37 10.94 3.59 -8.51
CA SER A 37 11.87 3.70 -7.38
C SER A 37 11.58 2.65 -6.31
N ILE A 38 12.44 1.62 -6.24
CA ILE A 38 12.37 0.58 -5.20
C ILE A 38 12.52 1.19 -3.78
N PRO A 39 13.48 2.10 -3.50
CA PRO A 39 13.60 2.72 -2.19
C PRO A 39 12.37 3.57 -1.83
N GLY A 40 11.81 4.29 -2.81
CA GLY A 40 10.60 5.09 -2.63
C GLY A 40 9.39 4.23 -2.27
N ALA A 41 9.19 3.09 -2.93
CA ALA A 41 8.13 2.13 -2.62
C ALA A 41 8.25 1.56 -1.19
N ILE A 42 9.46 1.27 -0.72
CA ILE A 42 9.69 0.77 0.66
C ILE A 42 9.30 1.84 1.69
N VAL A 43 9.77 3.07 1.51
CA VAL A 43 9.47 4.19 2.43
C VAL A 43 7.98 4.54 2.38
N GLY A 44 7.37 4.56 1.20
CA GLY A 44 5.95 4.82 1.03
C GLY A 44 5.08 3.74 1.66
N GLY A 45 5.49 2.47 1.57
CA GLY A 45 4.79 1.35 2.20
C GLY A 45 4.84 1.40 3.72
N LEU A 46 5.99 1.79 4.28
CA LEU A 46 6.14 2.04 5.71
C LEU A 46 5.27 3.20 6.19
N LEU A 47 5.27 4.33 5.47
CA LEU A 47 4.46 5.50 5.83
C LEU A 47 2.96 5.20 5.79
N ILE A 48 2.48 4.57 4.71
CA ILE A 48 1.07 4.19 4.57
C ILE A 48 0.72 3.15 5.64
N GLY A 49 1.52 2.10 5.81
CA GLY A 49 1.22 1.02 6.76
C GLY A 49 1.20 1.48 8.23
N VAL A 50 2.16 2.32 8.63
CA VAL A 50 2.18 2.92 9.97
C VAL A 50 1.03 3.92 10.12
N GLY A 51 0.79 4.74 9.08
CA GLY A 51 -0.30 5.71 9.06
C GLY A 51 -1.67 5.06 9.23
N GLU A 52 -1.96 4.01 8.46
CA GLU A 52 -3.20 3.24 8.59
C GLU A 52 -3.40 2.68 10.00
N LYS A 53 -2.35 2.09 10.61
CA LYS A 53 -2.46 1.52 11.95
C LYS A 53 -2.63 2.55 13.05
N LEU A 54 -1.97 3.69 12.94
CA LEU A 54 -2.16 4.81 13.87
C LEU A 54 -3.54 5.44 13.70
N PHE A 55 -4.01 5.56 12.47
CA PHE A 55 -5.32 6.13 12.16
C PHE A 55 -6.47 5.22 12.60
N ASP A 56 -6.33 3.91 12.43
CA ASP A 56 -7.28 2.92 12.94
C ASP A 56 -7.32 2.93 14.48
N PHE A 57 -6.16 3.08 15.13
CA PHE A 57 -6.10 3.21 16.59
C PHE A 57 -6.77 4.49 17.11
N PHE A 58 -6.57 5.63 16.44
CA PHE A 58 -7.09 6.93 16.89
C PHE A 58 -8.54 7.18 16.49
N MET A 59 -8.93 6.72 15.29
CA MET A 59 -10.22 7.01 14.64
C MET A 59 -11.17 5.80 14.58
N GLY A 60 -10.67 4.59 14.85
CA GLY A 60 -11.44 3.35 14.85
C GLY A 60 -12.67 3.35 15.76
N PRO A 61 -12.64 3.97 16.96
CA PRO A 61 -13.83 4.07 17.82
C PRO A 61 -14.91 5.06 17.31
N LEU A 62 -14.56 6.00 16.43
CA LEU A 62 -15.42 7.12 16.03
C LEU A 62 -16.11 6.92 14.68
N ILE A 63 -15.51 6.18 13.74
CA ILE A 63 -15.97 6.15 12.33
C ILE A 63 -16.57 4.80 11.90
N GLY A 64 -16.39 3.73 12.67
CA GLY A 64 -17.12 2.48 12.43
C GLY A 64 -16.78 1.82 11.08
N GLY A 65 -15.54 1.34 10.95
CA GLY A 65 -15.14 0.39 9.90
C GLY A 65 -14.75 1.00 8.54
N ALA A 66 -13.89 0.27 7.82
CA ALA A 66 -13.33 0.57 6.49
C ALA A 66 -12.40 1.80 6.36
N THR A 67 -12.01 2.42 7.48
CA THR A 67 -11.17 3.62 7.49
C THR A 67 -9.73 3.37 7.04
N GLU A 68 -9.19 2.16 7.24
CA GLU A 68 -7.82 1.82 6.82
C GLU A 68 -7.60 2.06 5.32
N ASN A 69 -8.40 1.40 4.46
CA ASN A 69 -8.20 1.51 3.01
C ASN A 69 -8.46 2.94 2.52
N TRP A 70 -9.51 3.60 3.03
CA TRP A 70 -9.83 4.98 2.64
C TRP A 70 -8.70 5.96 2.99
N PHE A 71 -8.08 5.79 4.15
CA PHE A 71 -6.98 6.63 4.60
C PHE A 71 -5.76 6.51 3.67
N ALA A 72 -5.37 5.30 3.27
CA ALA A 72 -4.26 5.11 2.35
C ALA A 72 -4.49 5.78 0.99
N TYR A 73 -5.71 5.67 0.43
CA TYR A 73 -6.04 6.37 -0.82
C TYR A 73 -6.04 7.88 -0.66
N MET A 74 -6.64 8.42 0.41
CA MET A 74 -6.65 9.86 0.68
C MET A 74 -5.24 10.42 0.85
N LEU A 75 -4.40 9.72 1.62
CA LEU A 75 -3.02 10.14 1.85
C LEU A 75 -2.21 10.11 0.55
N ALA A 76 -2.39 9.07 -0.27
CA ALA A 76 -1.76 8.99 -1.58
C ALA A 76 -2.19 10.14 -2.51
N LEU A 77 -3.48 10.49 -2.51
CA LEU A 77 -4.05 11.55 -3.35
C LEU A 77 -3.55 12.93 -2.93
N VAL A 78 -3.54 13.22 -1.62
CA VAL A 78 -2.97 14.46 -1.07
C VAL A 78 -1.47 14.55 -1.39
N PHE A 79 -0.73 13.46 -1.23
CA PHE A 79 0.71 13.48 -1.47
C PHE A 79 1.05 13.66 -2.95
N LEU A 80 0.32 13.00 -3.86
CA LEU A 80 0.45 13.20 -5.31
C LEU A 80 0.16 14.65 -5.72
N LEU A 81 -0.79 15.32 -5.08
CA LEU A 81 -1.10 16.73 -5.35
C LEU A 81 0.12 17.62 -5.12
N PHE A 82 0.92 17.33 -4.08
CA PHE A 82 2.14 18.08 -3.79
C PHE A 82 3.37 17.57 -4.54
N ARG A 83 3.42 16.26 -4.87
CA ARG A 83 4.52 15.63 -5.60
C ARG A 83 4.03 14.53 -6.55
N PRO A 84 3.71 14.88 -7.82
CA PRO A 84 3.13 13.95 -8.78
C PRO A 84 4.08 12.84 -9.25
N GLN A 85 5.38 12.92 -8.95
CA GLN A 85 6.38 11.90 -9.33
C GLN A 85 6.71 10.90 -8.20
N GLY A 86 6.01 10.96 -7.06
CA GLY A 86 6.31 10.13 -5.89
C GLY A 86 7.51 10.62 -5.08
N LEU A 87 7.86 9.92 -3.99
CA LEU A 87 8.92 10.31 -3.04
C LEU A 87 10.31 10.48 -3.69
N PHE A 88 10.65 9.64 -4.67
CA PHE A 88 11.96 9.58 -5.32
C PHE A 88 11.86 9.44 -6.84
N GLY A 89 10.80 10.00 -7.45
CA GLY A 89 10.70 10.04 -8.90
C GLY A 89 11.88 10.80 -9.49
N GLU A 90 12.69 10.12 -10.30
CA GLU A 90 13.63 10.78 -11.19
C GLU A 90 12.84 11.79 -12.01
N ARG A 91 13.31 13.05 -12.03
CA ARG A 91 12.72 14.09 -12.87
C ARG A 91 12.60 13.51 -14.27
N ILE A 92 11.39 13.36 -14.77
CA ILE A 92 11.18 13.17 -16.20
C ILE A 92 11.76 14.42 -16.84
N ILE A 93 13.02 14.33 -17.29
CA ILE A 93 13.65 15.35 -18.10
C ILE A 93 12.84 15.33 -19.38
N GLU A 94 11.89 16.25 -19.47
CA GLU A 94 11.23 16.59 -20.70
C GLU A 94 12.33 17.08 -21.65
N ARG A 95 12.89 16.16 -22.45
CA ARG A 95 13.77 16.52 -23.55
C ARG A 95 12.85 17.04 -24.65
N VAL A 96 12.70 18.36 -24.70
CA VAL A 96 12.35 19.09 -25.92
C VAL A 96 13.48 19.03 -26.93
#